data_AF-A0A7C6SCQ4-F1
#
_entry.id   AF-A0A7C6SCQ4-F1
#
_cell.length_a   1.000
_cell.length_b   1.000
_cell.length_c   1.000
_cell.angle_alpha   90.00
_cell.angle_beta   90.00
_cell.angle_gamma   90.00
#
_symmetry.space_group_name_H-M   'P 1'
#
loop_
_entity.id
_entity.type
_entity.pdbx_description
1 polymer ?
#
loop_
_entity_poly.entity_id
_entity_poly.type
_entity_poly.pdbx_seq_one_letter_code
_entity_poly.pdbx_strand_id
1 'polypeptide(L)'
;MYTAVRIRGEALDYQPKISLKSLWEVQSGRNFEMCARFGCDGKATLVSYVQVPNKNRDRYIVPLCESCNAKDMELFVNAYDLIKAK
;
A
#
# COMPACT_ATOMS: atom_id res chain seq x y z
N MET A 1 -10.53 -11.03 -2.60
CA MET A 1 -9.41 -11.96 -2.35
C MET A 1 -8.34 -11.19 -1.58
N TYR A 2 -7.75 -11.78 -0.53
CA TYR A 2 -6.69 -11.13 0.26
C TYR A 2 -5.32 -11.70 -0.13
N THR A 3 -4.31 -10.84 -0.11
CA THR A 3 -2.94 -11.18 -0.49
C THR A 3 -2.01 -10.81 0.65
N ALA A 4 -1.16 -11.75 1.06
CA ALA A 4 -0.09 -11.48 2.02
C ALA A 4 0.96 -10.56 1.37
N VAL A 5 1.39 -9.53 2.08
CA VAL A 5 2.39 -8.56 1.61
C VAL A 5 3.32 -8.17 2.74
N ARG A 6 4.57 -7.83 2.41
CA ARG A 6 5.55 -7.34 3.38
C ARG A 6 5.90 -5.89 3.12
N ILE A 7 5.88 -5.09 4.17
CA ILE A 7 6.29 -3.68 4.12
C ILE A 7 7.80 -3.61 3.95
N ARG A 8 8.25 -3.04 2.83
CA ARG A 8 9.62 -2.60 2.65
C ARG A 8 9.63 -1.16 3.12
N GLY A 9 10.10 -0.92 4.35
CA GLY A 9 9.92 0.32 5.13
C GLY A 9 10.51 1.62 4.55
N GLU A 10 10.08 1.97 3.36
CA GLU A 10 10.28 3.23 2.69
C GLU A 10 8.89 3.83 2.49
N ALA A 11 8.28 4.29 3.59
CA ALA A 11 7.16 5.22 3.52
C ALA A 11 7.73 6.54 3.03
N LEU A 12 7.94 6.61 1.74
CA LEU A 12 8.57 7.73 1.09
C LEU A 12 7.49 8.76 0.83
N ASP A 13 7.53 9.83 1.62
CA ASP A 13 7.03 11.16 1.27
C ASP A 13 7.88 11.75 0.12
N TYR A 14 8.18 10.93 -0.90
CA TYR A 14 9.07 11.28 -2.00
C TYR A 14 8.24 11.94 -3.08
N GLN A 15 8.49 13.24 -3.24
CA GLN A 15 8.01 14.02 -4.37
C GLN A 15 8.66 13.51 -5.67
N PRO A 16 7.83 13.07 -6.64
CA PRO A 16 8.01 13.59 -7.98
C PRO A 16 6.66 13.91 -8.62
N LYS A 17 6.26 15.19 -8.66
CA LYS A 17 5.12 15.79 -9.42
C LYS A 17 3.70 15.17 -9.30
N ILE A 18 3.54 13.95 -8.79
CA ILE A 18 2.31 13.20 -8.54
C ILE A 18 2.52 12.48 -7.20
N SER A 19 1.69 12.76 -6.21
CA SER A 19 1.78 12.06 -4.93
C SER A 19 1.49 10.56 -5.10
N LEU A 20 2.15 9.69 -4.34
CA LEU A 20 1.85 8.24 -4.35
C LEU A 20 0.37 7.97 -4.06
N LYS A 21 -0.26 8.82 -3.26
CA LYS A 21 -1.70 8.85 -3.03
C LYS A 21 -2.47 9.03 -4.35
N SER A 22 -2.18 10.09 -5.10
CA SER A 22 -2.83 10.35 -6.39
C SER A 22 -2.57 9.23 -7.39
N LEU A 23 -1.36 8.66 -7.41
CA LEU A 23 -1.04 7.51 -8.27
C LEU A 23 -1.93 6.30 -7.93
N TRP A 24 -2.07 6.01 -6.63
CA TRP A 24 -2.90 4.91 -6.15
C TRP A 24 -4.39 5.15 -6.47
N GLU A 25 -4.92 6.35 -6.22
CA GLU A 25 -6.32 6.70 -6.50
C GLU A 25 -6.64 6.58 -8.00
N VAL A 26 -5.77 7.09 -8.88
CA VAL A 26 -5.96 7.02 -10.34
C VAL A 26 -5.91 5.58 -10.85
N GLN A 27 -4.99 4.76 -10.36
CA GLN A 27 -4.86 3.38 -10.85
C GLN A 27 -5.89 2.42 -10.24
N SER A 28 -6.28 2.63 -8.98
CA SER A 28 -7.31 1.81 -8.32
C SER A 28 -8.73 2.21 -8.72
N GLY A 29 -8.95 3.47 -9.12
CA GLY A 29 -10.27 4.06 -9.30
C GLY A 29 -11.04 4.22 -7.98
N ARG A 30 -10.33 4.24 -6.84
CA ARG A 30 -10.90 4.33 -5.48
C ARG A 30 -10.37 5.56 -4.76
N ASN A 31 -11.12 6.03 -3.76
CA ASN A 31 -10.68 7.13 -2.91
C ASN A 31 -9.72 6.63 -1.82
N PHE A 32 -8.68 7.40 -1.55
CA PHE A 32 -7.75 7.14 -0.47
C PHE A 32 -8.39 7.56 0.87
N GLU A 33 -9.12 6.63 1.48
CA GLU A 33 -9.85 6.89 2.74
C GLU A 33 -9.55 5.85 3.83
N MET A 34 -9.53 4.57 3.48
CA MET A 34 -9.42 3.46 4.43
C MET A 34 -8.12 2.69 4.29
N CYS A 35 -7.60 2.19 5.42
CA CYS A 35 -6.46 1.29 5.45
C CYS A 35 -6.78 0.00 4.67
N ALA A 36 -5.89 -0.40 3.76
CA ALA A 36 -6.07 -1.62 2.96
C ALA A 36 -5.84 -2.91 3.76
N ARG A 37 -5.29 -2.83 4.97
CA ARG A 37 -5.06 -3.99 5.83
C ARG A 37 -6.39 -4.61 6.25
N PHE A 38 -6.52 -5.92 6.03
CA PHE A 38 -7.64 -6.70 6.52
C PHE A 38 -7.77 -6.60 8.05
N GLY A 39 -9.00 -6.32 8.52
CA GLY A 39 -9.29 -6.16 9.95
C GLY A 39 -8.79 -4.84 10.55
N CYS A 40 -8.46 -3.84 9.73
CA CYS A 40 -8.14 -2.50 10.19
C CYS A 40 -9.18 -1.50 9.69
N ASP A 41 -9.87 -0.85 10.63
CA ASP A 41 -10.87 0.20 10.33
C ASP A 41 -10.26 1.62 10.41
N GLY A 42 -8.93 1.70 10.45
CA GLY A 42 -8.20 2.97 10.51
C GLY A 42 -8.25 3.73 9.18
N LYS A 43 -8.20 5.07 9.25
CA LYS A 43 -8.06 5.91 8.06
C LYS A 43 -6.68 5.73 7.44
N ALA A 44 -6.62 5.61 6.12
CA ALA A 44 -5.35 5.64 5.42
C ALA A 44 -4.77 7.06 5.48
N THR A 45 -3.53 7.15 5.94
CA THR A 45 -2.78 8.42 6.02
C THR A 45 -1.51 8.37 5.19
N LEU A 46 -1.03 7.16 4.85
CA LEU A 46 0.21 6.92 4.13
C LEU A 46 0.00 5.94 2.97
N VAL A 47 0.85 6.03 1.95
CA VAL A 47 1.00 4.99 0.93
C VAL A 47 2.33 4.29 1.15
N SER A 48 2.30 2.96 1.24
CA SER A 48 3.49 2.16 1.57
C SER A 48 3.87 1.24 0.43
N TYR A 49 5.17 1.13 0.18
CA TYR A 49 5.69 0.11 -0.72
C TYR A 49 5.65 -1.27 -0.06
N VAL A 50 5.09 -2.23 -0.78
CA VAL A 50 4.98 -3.61 -0.35
C VAL A 50 5.44 -4.58 -1.43
N GLN A 51 5.83 -5.77 -0.98
CA GLN A 51 6.14 -6.89 -1.85
C GLN A 51 5.19 -8.04 -1.57
N VAL A 52 4.68 -8.64 -2.64
CA VAL A 52 3.94 -9.89 -2.56
C VAL A 52 4.97 -11.03 -2.52
N PRO A 53 4.98 -11.88 -1.48
CA PRO A 53 5.86 -13.04 -1.43
C PRO A 53 5.67 -13.92 -2.69
N ASN A 54 6.77 -14.45 -3.22
CA ASN A 54 6.79 -15.34 -4.39
C ASN A 54 6.33 -14.74 -5.73
N LYS A 55 5.90 -13.48 -5.79
CA LYS A 55 5.93 -12.71 -7.03
C LYS A 55 7.29 -12.04 -7.15
N ASN A 56 7.79 -11.94 -8.38
CA ASN A 56 9.06 -11.28 -8.73
C ASN A 56 9.25 -9.95 -8.00
N ARG A 57 10.47 -9.36 -8.06
CA ARG A 57 10.89 -8.09 -7.43
C ARG A 57 10.00 -6.84 -7.71
N ASP A 58 8.85 -7.02 -8.35
CA ASP A 58 7.75 -6.09 -8.46
C ASP A 58 7.46 -5.41 -7.12
N ARG A 59 7.39 -4.08 -7.17
CA ARG A 59 7.00 -3.24 -6.05
C ARG A 59 5.53 -2.89 -6.23
N TYR A 60 4.77 -3.01 -5.16
CA TYR A 60 3.38 -2.58 -5.11
C TYR A 60 3.25 -1.44 -4.10
N ILE A 61 2.21 -0.63 -4.24
CA ILE A 61 1.83 0.40 -3.29
C ILE A 61 0.44 0.12 -2.76
N VAL A 62 0.25 0.38 -1.47
CA VAL A 62 -1.01 0.18 -0.76
C VAL A 62 -1.27 1.33 0.24
N PRO A 63 -2.53 1.74 0.44
CA PRO A 63 -2.90 2.75 1.42
C PRO A 63 -2.94 2.12 2.82
N LEU A 64 -2.23 2.71 3.78
CA LEU A 64 -2.17 2.24 5.16
C LEU A 64 -2.34 3.40 6.15
N CYS A 65 -2.81 3.08 7.35
CA CYS A 65 -2.66 3.98 8.49
C CYS A 65 -1.24 3.89 9.06
N GLU A 66 -0.84 4.89 9.85
CA GLU A 66 0.46 4.94 10.53
C GLU A 66 0.77 3.67 11.34
N SER A 67 -0.21 3.13 12.07
CA SER A 67 0.01 1.94 12.91
C SER A 67 0.21 0.65 12.11
N CYS A 68 -0.35 0.57 10.91
CA CYS A 68 -0.16 -0.57 10.01
C CYS A 68 1.08 -0.43 9.15
N ASN A 69 1.64 0.78 9.02
CA ASN A 69 2.85 1.06 8.26
C ASN A 69 4.14 0.74 9.05
N ALA A 70 4.18 -0.40 9.73
CA ALA A 70 5.37 -0.84 10.46
C ALA A 70 6.32 -1.61 9.52
N LYS A 71 7.61 -1.24 9.52
CA LYS A 71 8.64 -1.90 8.71
C LYS A 71 8.73 -3.40 9.04
N ASP A 72 8.97 -4.21 8.02
CA ASP A 72 9.12 -5.68 8.10
C ASP A 72 7.87 -6.41 8.65
N MET A 73 6.72 -5.72 8.71
CA MET A 73 5.45 -6.34 9.04
C MET A 73 4.86 -7.05 7.82
N GLU A 74 4.36 -8.27 8.04
CA GLU A 74 3.52 -8.98 7.08
C GLU A 74 2.05 -8.61 7.33
N LEU A 75 1.36 -8.21 6.26
CA LEU A 75 -0.03 -7.79 6.28
C LEU A 75 -0.83 -8.60 5.26
N PHE A 76 -2.11 -8.81 5.54
CA PHE A 76 -3.07 -9.23 4.53
C PHE A 76 -3.79 -8.00 4.01
N VAL A 77 -3.67 -7.72 2.71
CA VAL A 77 -4.34 -6.60 2.06
C VAL A 77 -5.31 -7.09 1.00
N ASN A 78 -6.32 -6.29 0.67
CA ASN A 78 -7.19 -6.62 -0.45
C ASN A 78 -6.40 -6.54 -1.77
N ALA A 79 -6.54 -7.57 -2.63
CA ALA A 79 -5.85 -7.61 -3.91
C ALA A 79 -6.20 -6.42 -4.83
N TYR A 80 -7.39 -5.83 -4.69
CA TYR A 80 -7.79 -4.63 -5.44
C TYR A 80 -7.05 -3.36 -5.00
N ASP A 81 -6.48 -3.36 -3.80
CA ASP A 81 -5.73 -2.22 -3.27
C ASP A 81 -4.24 -2.33 -3.61
N LEU A 82 -3.80 -3.44 -4.22
CA LEU A 82 -2.42 -3.65 -4.67
C LEU A 82 -2.19 -3.06 -6.05
N ILE A 83 -1.59 -1.89 -6.08
CA ILE A 83 -1.24 -1.19 -7.31
C ILE A 83 0.25 -1.36 -7.61
N LYS A 84 0.60 -1.76 -8.82
CA LYS A 84 2.01 -1.95 -9.22
C LYS A 84 2.69 -0.59 -9.36
N ALA A 85 3.73 -0.35 -8.57
CA ALA A 85 4.63 0.78 -8.79
C ALA A 85 5.55 0.45 -9.97
N LYS A 86 5.56 1.32 -10.99
CA LYS A 86 6.47 1.20 -12.14
C LYS A 86 7.91 1.54 -11.74
#